data_AF-A0A534IPM3-F1
#
_entry.id   AF-A0A534IPM3-F1
#
_cell.length_a   1.000
_cell.length_b   1.000
_cell.length_c   1.000
_cell.angle_alpha   90.00
_cell.angle_beta   90.00
_cell.angle_gamma   90.00
#
_symmetry.space_group_name_H-M   'P 1'
#
loop_
_entity.id
_entity.type
_entity.pdbx_description
1 polymer ?
#
loop_
_entity_poly.entity_id
_entity_poly.type
_entity_poly.pdbx_seq_one_letter_code
_entity_poly.pdbx_strand_id
1 'polypeptide(L)'
;MVRPVKPARKRDGRPGPLDRYPKDPEKYADPANWKYPVHTPFHARAARRYFSDPRNRAKYTESEQAYIDKKINEALRKFGVPIALGPSAKEPEAATIQADIPINKDIDALTLEELLLAFLGENRLASARQIPADQVRVDKESKSLISGSVKEYSVVIDLAQERIEHDCADFRTNRARGKLLCKHLGAFLLRIDPKRATALLHRLLRERDRWAFE
;
A
#
# COMPACT_ATOMS: atom_id res chain seq x y z
N MET A 1 -17.40 -24.97 -11.90
CA MET A 1 -16.90 -23.58 -11.83
C MET A 1 -17.86 -22.68 -12.60
N VAL A 2 -18.35 -21.58 -12.02
CA VAL A 2 -19.26 -20.64 -12.70
C VAL A 2 -18.49 -19.91 -13.80
N ARG A 3 -19.08 -19.78 -15.00
CA ARG A 3 -18.45 -19.05 -16.11
C ARG A 3 -18.36 -17.56 -15.77
N PRO A 4 -17.17 -16.92 -15.78
CA PRO A 4 -17.05 -15.49 -15.50
C PRO A 4 -17.79 -14.65 -16.56
N VAL A 5 -18.59 -13.69 -16.13
CA VAL A 5 -19.31 -12.75 -17.00
C VAL A 5 -18.95 -11.32 -16.62
N LYS A 6 -18.60 -10.49 -17.61
CA LYS A 6 -18.29 -9.08 -17.38
C LYS A 6 -19.52 -8.37 -16.79
N PRO A 7 -19.40 -7.64 -15.67
CA PRO A 7 -20.51 -6.92 -15.09
C PRO A 7 -21.14 -5.92 -16.07
N ALA A 8 -22.47 -5.88 -16.08
CA ALA A 8 -23.21 -4.86 -16.79
C ALA A 8 -23.20 -3.53 -16.01
N ARG A 9 -23.71 -2.46 -16.63
CA ARG A 9 -23.89 -1.17 -15.96
C ARG A 9 -24.82 -1.33 -14.74
N LYS A 10 -24.33 -0.96 -13.57
CA LYS A 10 -25.05 -0.97 -12.30
C LYS A 10 -25.54 0.43 -11.96
N ARG A 11 -26.62 0.50 -11.16
CA ARG A 11 -27.19 1.77 -10.68
C ARG A 11 -26.21 2.55 -9.80
N ASP A 12 -25.38 1.86 -9.01
CA ASP A 12 -24.34 2.47 -8.16
C ASP A 12 -22.98 2.61 -8.88
N GLY A 13 -22.93 2.38 -10.20
CA GLY A 13 -21.73 2.53 -11.00
C GLY A 13 -21.37 4.00 -11.23
N ARG A 14 -20.07 4.33 -11.19
CA ARG A 14 -19.58 5.68 -11.48
C ARG A 14 -19.67 5.95 -12.99
N PRO A 15 -20.03 7.16 -13.46
CA PRO A 15 -20.13 7.44 -14.90
C PRO A 15 -18.77 7.43 -15.62
N GLY A 16 -17.69 7.66 -14.87
CA GLY A 16 -16.32 7.73 -15.35
C GLY A 16 -15.31 7.40 -14.25
N PRO A 17 -14.02 7.40 -14.58
CA PRO A 17 -12.95 7.29 -13.59
C PRO A 17 -12.96 8.52 -12.67
N LEU A 18 -12.39 8.38 -11.48
CA LEU A 18 -12.06 9.51 -10.62
C LEU A 18 -11.00 10.39 -11.30
N ASP A 19 -10.93 11.67 -10.92
CA ASP A 19 -9.85 12.54 -11.38
C ASP A 19 -8.48 11.91 -11.04
N ARG A 20 -7.55 11.97 -11.99
CA ARG A 20 -6.20 11.34 -11.95
C ARG A 20 -6.14 9.80 -11.95
N TYR A 21 -7.28 9.11 -12.03
CA TYR A 21 -7.29 7.67 -12.29
C TYR A 21 -7.20 7.38 -13.81
N PRO A 22 -6.81 6.15 -14.22
CA PRO A 22 -6.73 5.81 -15.63
C PRO A 22 -8.06 5.97 -16.35
N LYS A 23 -8.01 6.60 -17.52
CA LYS A 23 -9.17 6.74 -18.43
C LYS A 23 -9.42 5.51 -19.30
N ASP A 24 -8.65 4.46 -19.10
CA ASP A 24 -8.79 3.16 -19.77
C ASP A 24 -9.62 2.21 -18.88
N PRO A 25 -10.83 1.79 -19.31
CA PRO A 25 -11.67 0.85 -18.55
C PRO A 25 -11.00 -0.50 -18.26
N GLU A 26 -10.03 -0.94 -19.07
CA GLU A 26 -9.35 -2.23 -18.85
C GLU A 26 -8.43 -2.23 -17.62
N LYS A 27 -8.14 -1.04 -17.08
CA LYS A 27 -7.46 -0.83 -15.80
C LYS A 27 -8.35 -1.04 -14.58
N TYR A 28 -9.57 -1.52 -14.77
CA TYR A 28 -10.55 -1.79 -13.72
C TYR A 28 -11.01 -3.25 -13.74
N ALA A 29 -11.32 -3.81 -12.58
CA ALA A 29 -11.91 -5.13 -12.47
C ALA A 29 -13.43 -5.13 -12.76
N ASP A 30 -14.07 -3.96 -12.63
CA ASP A 30 -15.43 -3.70 -13.12
C ASP A 30 -15.43 -2.51 -14.10
N PRO A 31 -15.11 -2.76 -15.40
CA PRO A 31 -14.93 -1.70 -16.40
C PRO A 31 -16.21 -0.91 -16.71
N ALA A 32 -17.38 -1.54 -16.66
CA ALA A 32 -18.65 -0.90 -17.00
C ALA A 32 -19.09 0.15 -15.96
N ASN A 33 -18.53 0.05 -14.75
CA ASN A 33 -18.91 0.85 -13.60
C ASN A 33 -17.76 1.70 -13.04
N TRP A 34 -16.58 1.65 -13.67
CA TRP A 34 -15.35 2.32 -13.21
C TRP A 34 -15.03 2.02 -11.74
N LYS A 35 -15.27 0.78 -11.33
CA LYS A 35 -15.04 0.28 -9.96
C LYS A 35 -13.84 -0.67 -9.95
N TYR A 36 -13.17 -0.71 -8.81
CA TYR A 36 -12.02 -1.60 -8.57
C TYR A 36 -10.87 -1.36 -9.55
N PRO A 37 -10.21 -0.18 -9.50
CA PRO A 37 -8.99 0.04 -10.27
C PRO A 37 -7.94 -1.02 -9.91
N VAL A 38 -7.15 -1.48 -10.88
CA VAL A 38 -6.15 -2.53 -10.71
C VAL A 38 -4.83 -2.21 -11.46
N HIS A 39 -4.62 -0.96 -11.82
CA HIS A 39 -3.46 -0.52 -12.62
C HIS A 39 -2.15 -0.37 -11.84
N THR A 40 -2.22 -0.36 -10.51
CA THR A 40 -1.06 -0.40 -9.62
C THR A 40 -1.23 -1.53 -8.60
N PRO A 41 -0.14 -2.02 -7.98
CA PRO A 41 -0.23 -3.02 -6.94
C PRO A 41 -1.12 -2.58 -5.78
N PHE A 42 -1.02 -1.30 -5.38
CA PHE A 42 -1.89 -0.67 -4.38
C PHE A 42 -3.37 -0.78 -4.75
N HIS A 43 -3.73 -0.36 -5.97
CA HIS A 43 -5.13 -0.40 -6.40
C HIS A 43 -5.65 -1.85 -6.51
N ALA A 44 -4.82 -2.80 -6.97
CA ALA A 44 -5.19 -4.20 -7.01
C ALA A 44 -5.44 -4.79 -5.61
N ARG A 45 -4.62 -4.45 -4.60
CA ARG A 45 -4.83 -4.84 -3.20
C ARG A 45 -6.09 -4.20 -2.62
N ALA A 46 -6.28 -2.90 -2.83
CA ALA A 46 -7.47 -2.17 -2.39
C ALA A 46 -8.77 -2.75 -3.02
N ALA A 47 -8.71 -3.08 -4.32
CA ALA A 47 -9.80 -3.73 -5.04
C ALA A 47 -10.14 -5.09 -4.43
N ARG A 48 -9.15 -5.94 -4.16
CA ARG A 48 -9.34 -7.25 -3.51
C ARG A 48 -10.07 -7.10 -2.18
N ARG A 49 -9.56 -6.22 -1.31
CA ARG A 49 -10.17 -5.98 0.01
C ARG A 49 -11.61 -5.49 -0.09
N TYR A 50 -11.85 -4.45 -0.87
CA TYR A 50 -13.19 -3.86 -0.99
C TYR A 50 -14.18 -4.87 -1.58
N PHE A 51 -13.74 -5.67 -2.55
CA PHE A 51 -14.57 -6.69 -3.18
C PHE A 51 -14.74 -7.94 -2.32
N SER A 52 -13.89 -8.20 -1.32
CA SER A 52 -14.10 -9.30 -0.37
C SER A 52 -15.18 -9.01 0.68
N ASP A 53 -15.53 -7.74 0.92
CA ASP A 53 -16.63 -7.37 1.82
C ASP A 53 -17.97 -7.94 1.29
N PRO A 54 -18.71 -8.74 2.07
CA PRO A 54 -19.96 -9.39 1.63
C PRO A 54 -20.99 -8.41 1.06
N ARG A 55 -21.06 -7.17 1.59
CA ARG A 55 -22.01 -6.15 1.14
C ARG A 55 -21.70 -5.66 -0.27
N ASN A 56 -20.43 -5.65 -0.65
CA ASN A 56 -19.99 -5.28 -1.99
C ASN A 56 -20.16 -6.44 -2.97
N ARG A 57 -19.91 -7.68 -2.52
CA ARG A 57 -20.13 -8.90 -3.33
C ARG A 57 -21.59 -9.08 -3.69
N ALA A 58 -22.49 -8.86 -2.74
CA ALA A 58 -23.94 -9.03 -2.92
C ALA A 58 -24.55 -8.19 -4.04
N LYS A 59 -23.85 -7.16 -4.53
CA LYS A 59 -24.26 -6.32 -5.68
C LYS A 59 -24.08 -7.00 -7.04
N TYR A 60 -23.39 -8.13 -7.07
CA TYR A 60 -22.99 -8.84 -8.27
C TYR A 60 -23.49 -10.28 -8.22
N THR A 61 -23.93 -10.81 -9.36
CA THR A 61 -24.23 -12.24 -9.50
C THR A 61 -22.95 -13.07 -9.33
N GLU A 62 -23.06 -14.37 -9.05
CA GLU A 62 -21.89 -15.24 -8.91
C GLU A 62 -20.96 -15.21 -10.13
N SER A 63 -21.53 -15.13 -11.34
CA SER A 63 -20.77 -15.04 -12.59
C SER A 63 -20.01 -13.71 -12.74
N GLU A 64 -20.61 -12.60 -12.29
CA GLU A 64 -19.98 -11.28 -12.25
C GLU A 64 -18.90 -11.23 -11.16
N GLN A 65 -19.16 -11.85 -10.00
CA GLN A 65 -18.17 -11.96 -8.94
C GLN A 65 -16.94 -12.73 -9.41
N ALA A 66 -17.13 -13.86 -10.11
CA ALA A 66 -16.05 -14.64 -10.68
C ALA A 66 -15.20 -13.82 -11.69
N TYR A 67 -15.82 -12.92 -12.46
CA TYR A 67 -15.10 -12.04 -13.39
C TYR A 67 -14.25 -11.00 -12.65
N ILE A 68 -14.83 -10.32 -11.66
CA ILE A 68 -14.12 -9.32 -10.85
C ILE A 68 -12.97 -10.00 -10.08
N ASP A 69 -13.23 -11.15 -9.46
CA ASP A 69 -12.24 -11.95 -8.75
C ASP A 69 -11.08 -12.34 -9.67
N LYS A 70 -11.37 -12.75 -10.92
CA LYS A 70 -10.36 -13.07 -11.93
C LYS A 70 -9.49 -11.85 -12.26
N LYS A 71 -10.08 -10.71 -12.63
CA LYS A 71 -9.34 -9.49 -13.01
C LYS A 71 -8.44 -8.97 -11.87
N ILE A 72 -8.95 -8.99 -10.63
CA ILE A 72 -8.17 -8.60 -9.46
C ILE A 72 -7.01 -9.58 -9.22
N ASN A 73 -7.26 -10.90 -9.29
CA ASN A 73 -6.21 -11.90 -9.11
C ASN A 73 -5.13 -11.83 -10.19
N GLU A 74 -5.51 -11.61 -11.45
CA GLU A 74 -4.55 -11.42 -12.54
C GLU A 74 -3.66 -10.20 -12.31
N ALA A 75 -4.23 -9.08 -11.86
CA ALA A 75 -3.47 -7.89 -11.51
C ALA A 75 -2.52 -8.15 -10.32
N LEU A 76 -3.00 -8.78 -9.25
CA LEU A 76 -2.16 -9.12 -8.10
C LEU A 76 -0.99 -10.04 -8.48
N ARG A 77 -1.24 -11.09 -9.29
CA ARG A 77 -0.18 -11.96 -9.83
C ARG A 77 0.81 -11.19 -10.69
N LYS A 78 0.32 -10.30 -11.56
CA LYS A 78 1.16 -9.45 -12.41
C LYS A 78 2.12 -8.58 -11.59
N PHE A 79 1.72 -8.16 -10.40
CA PHE A 79 2.53 -7.36 -9.49
C PHE A 79 3.34 -8.19 -8.48
N GLY A 80 3.29 -9.52 -8.55
CA GLY A 80 4.02 -10.39 -7.62
C GLY A 80 3.47 -10.37 -6.19
N VAL A 81 2.21 -9.95 -5.99
CA VAL A 81 1.57 -9.92 -4.67
C VAL A 81 1.09 -11.32 -4.31
N PRO A 82 1.48 -11.89 -3.15
CA PRO A 82 0.95 -13.17 -2.70
C PRO A 82 -0.57 -13.10 -2.54
N ILE A 83 -1.30 -13.98 -3.22
CA ILE A 83 -2.76 -14.07 -3.08
C ILE A 83 -3.06 -15.03 -1.93
N ALA A 84 -3.47 -14.52 -0.77
CA ALA A 84 -4.10 -15.35 0.24
C ALA A 84 -5.47 -15.80 -0.30
N LEU A 85 -5.53 -17.04 -0.79
CA LEU A 85 -6.74 -17.67 -1.28
C LEU A 85 -7.54 -18.19 -0.07
N GLY A 86 -8.39 -17.35 0.53
CA GLY A 86 -9.50 -17.82 1.37
C GLY A 86 -9.72 -17.07 2.68
N PRO A 87 -10.93 -17.18 3.28
CA PRO A 87 -11.36 -16.46 4.48
C PRO A 87 -10.73 -16.96 5.80
N SER A 88 -9.83 -17.94 5.77
CA SER A 88 -9.33 -18.63 6.98
C SER A 88 -7.81 -18.67 7.13
N ALA A 89 -7.06 -17.98 6.29
CA ALA A 89 -5.63 -17.82 6.54
C ALA A 89 -5.44 -16.76 7.64
N LYS A 90 -4.94 -17.16 8.82
CA LYS A 90 -4.37 -16.20 9.79
C LYS A 90 -3.20 -15.52 9.10
N GLU A 91 -3.44 -14.33 8.60
CA GLU A 91 -2.43 -13.57 7.88
C GLU A 91 -1.35 -13.07 8.87
N PRO A 92 -0.05 -13.17 8.52
CA PRO A 92 0.98 -12.52 9.31
C PRO A 92 0.66 -11.03 9.41
N GLU A 93 1.02 -10.38 10.51
CA GLU A 93 0.72 -8.96 10.79
C GLU A 93 1.05 -8.02 9.61
N ALA A 94 2.06 -8.37 8.81
CA ALA A 94 2.45 -7.66 7.60
C ALA A 94 1.45 -7.79 6.42
N ALA A 95 0.71 -8.89 6.34
CA ALA A 95 -0.42 -9.07 5.43
C ALA A 95 -1.71 -8.44 6.01
N THR A 96 -1.87 -8.42 7.34
CA THR A 96 -2.93 -7.66 8.03
C THR A 96 -2.80 -6.14 7.89
N ILE A 97 -1.58 -5.61 7.76
CA ILE A 97 -1.29 -4.16 7.56
C ILE A 97 -1.42 -3.74 6.09
N GLN A 98 -2.18 -4.50 5.28
CA GLN A 98 -2.78 -4.03 4.01
C GLN A 98 -3.86 -2.94 4.21
N ALA A 99 -3.73 -2.12 5.25
CA ALA A 99 -4.47 -0.87 5.42
C ALA A 99 -3.84 0.22 4.54
N ASP A 100 -3.85 -0.04 3.24
CA ASP A 100 -3.44 0.86 2.17
C ASP A 100 -4.47 2.02 2.08
N ILE A 101 -4.50 2.92 3.07
CA ILE A 101 -5.06 4.31 3.04
C ILE A 101 -6.59 4.46 2.83
N PRO A 102 -7.22 5.59 3.23
CA PRO A 102 -8.58 5.94 2.83
C PRO A 102 -8.81 5.81 1.31
N ILE A 103 -9.60 4.81 0.94
CA ILE A 103 -9.98 4.35 -0.41
C ILE A 103 -10.64 5.46 -1.28
N ASN A 104 -10.95 6.61 -0.70
CA ASN A 104 -11.67 7.71 -1.33
C ASN A 104 -10.78 8.93 -1.67
N LYS A 105 -9.46 8.82 -1.52
CA LYS A 105 -8.53 9.94 -1.72
C LYS A 105 -7.46 9.59 -2.76
N ASP A 106 -7.12 10.56 -3.60
CA ASP A 106 -6.01 10.44 -4.55
C ASP A 106 -4.70 10.21 -3.78
N ILE A 107 -3.85 9.31 -4.26
CA ILE A 107 -2.55 9.00 -3.65
C ILE A 107 -1.73 10.28 -3.54
N ASP A 108 -1.74 11.15 -4.55
CA ASP A 108 -1.02 12.44 -4.54
C ASP A 108 -1.61 13.49 -3.58
N ALA A 109 -2.82 13.26 -3.08
CA ALA A 109 -3.47 14.15 -2.12
C ALA A 109 -3.25 13.71 -0.66
N LEU A 110 -2.57 12.58 -0.44
CA LEU A 110 -2.36 12.05 0.91
C LEU A 110 -1.36 12.90 1.68
N THR A 111 -1.67 13.15 2.95
CA THR A 111 -0.77 13.85 3.86
C THR A 111 0.35 12.91 4.32
N LEU A 112 1.46 13.48 4.81
CA LEU A 112 2.55 12.70 5.43
C LEU A 112 2.02 11.71 6.48
N GLU A 113 1.03 12.13 7.26
CA GLU A 113 0.42 11.30 8.30
C GLU A 113 -0.35 10.11 7.73
N GLU A 114 -1.18 10.33 6.70
CA GLU A 114 -1.92 9.26 6.02
C GLU A 114 -0.96 8.28 5.32
N LEU A 115 0.13 8.81 4.75
CA LEU A 115 1.19 8.00 4.14
C LEU A 115 1.90 7.13 5.18
N LEU A 116 2.34 7.72 6.28
CA LEU A 116 2.99 6.97 7.37
C LEU A 116 2.04 5.92 7.95
N LEU A 117 0.76 6.25 8.12
CA LEU A 117 -0.27 5.33 8.59
C LEU A 117 -0.37 4.10 7.67
N ALA A 118 -0.26 4.29 6.34
CA ALA A 118 -0.26 3.20 5.36
C ALA A 118 0.84 2.17 5.58
N PHE A 119 2.03 2.64 5.97
CA PHE A 119 3.21 1.79 6.12
C PHE A 119 3.39 1.26 7.55
N LEU A 120 2.80 1.90 8.54
CA LEU A 120 2.98 1.58 9.96
C LEU A 120 1.75 0.89 10.57
N GLY A 121 0.56 1.36 10.24
CA GLY A 121 -0.66 1.15 11.04
C GLY A 121 -0.72 2.06 12.26
N GLU A 122 -1.91 2.21 12.86
CA GLU A 122 -2.20 3.17 13.93
C GLU A 122 -1.27 3.02 15.14
N ASN A 123 -1.15 1.80 15.68
CA ASN A 123 -0.35 1.52 16.88
C ASN A 123 1.14 1.83 16.69
N ARG A 124 1.71 1.51 15.52
CA ARG A 124 3.13 1.77 15.24
C ARG A 124 3.39 3.23 14.93
N LEU A 125 2.45 3.94 14.30
CA LEU A 125 2.54 5.38 14.11
C LEU A 125 2.46 6.13 15.46
N ALA A 126 1.55 5.72 16.35
CA ALA A 126 1.50 6.24 17.71
C ALA A 126 2.82 5.98 18.46
N SER A 127 3.36 4.77 18.35
CA SER A 127 4.67 4.41 18.94
C SER A 127 5.82 5.21 18.33
N ALA A 128 5.79 5.51 17.04
CA ALA A 128 6.81 6.31 16.36
C ALA A 128 6.85 7.75 16.89
N ARG A 129 5.69 8.35 17.16
CA ARG A 129 5.59 9.71 17.73
C ARG A 129 6.16 9.82 19.14
N GLN A 130 6.12 8.72 19.89
CA GLN A 130 6.63 8.66 21.25
C GLN A 130 8.15 8.51 21.32
N ILE A 131 8.83 8.27 20.19
CA ILE A 131 10.30 8.23 20.17
C ILE A 131 10.83 9.66 20.37
N PRO A 132 11.63 9.90 21.42
CA PRO A 132 12.19 11.21 21.71
C PRO A 132 13.02 11.78 20.55
N ALA A 133 12.99 13.11 20.39
CA ALA A 133 13.68 13.81 19.31
C ALA A 133 15.20 13.61 19.32
N ASP A 134 15.78 13.61 20.51
CA ASP A 134 17.19 13.41 20.79
C ASP A 134 17.68 11.99 20.51
N GLN A 135 16.75 11.04 20.37
CA GLN A 135 17.04 9.66 19.95
C GLN A 135 16.99 9.49 18.44
N VAL A 136 16.77 10.54 17.65
CA VAL A 136 16.75 10.47 16.20
C VAL A 136 17.81 11.41 15.64
N ARG A 137 18.76 10.85 14.91
CA ARG A 137 19.85 11.60 14.29
C ARG A 137 19.74 11.46 12.78
N VAL A 138 19.72 12.59 12.07
CA VAL A 138 19.77 12.63 10.60
C VAL A 138 21.17 13.07 10.21
N ASP A 139 21.94 12.16 9.61
CA ASP A 139 23.32 12.42 9.20
C ASP A 139 23.40 12.95 7.76
N LYS A 140 22.54 12.43 6.88
CA LYS A 140 22.51 12.87 5.48
C LYS A 140 21.08 12.93 4.98
N GLU A 141 20.77 14.01 4.28
CA GLU A 141 19.48 14.21 3.62
C GLU A 141 19.73 14.79 2.22
N SER A 142 20.01 13.91 1.25
CA SER A 142 20.40 14.25 -0.12
C SER A 142 19.49 13.59 -1.16
N LYS A 143 19.62 14.00 -2.45
CA LYS A 143 18.71 13.54 -3.52
C LYS A 143 18.79 12.04 -3.80
N SER A 144 19.92 11.42 -3.48
CA SER A 144 20.16 9.98 -3.67
C SER A 144 20.19 9.19 -2.38
N LEU A 145 20.41 9.83 -1.23
CA LEU A 145 20.64 9.13 0.03
C LEU A 145 20.10 9.93 1.21
N ILE A 146 19.30 9.26 2.04
CA ILE A 146 18.88 9.73 3.36
C ILE A 146 19.39 8.71 4.38
N SER A 147 20.16 9.15 5.38
CA SER A 147 20.75 8.24 6.36
C SER A 147 20.84 8.87 7.75
N GLY A 148 20.93 8.02 8.76
CA GLY A 148 21.11 8.43 10.14
C GLY A 148 20.90 7.26 11.10
N SER A 149 20.39 7.57 12.28
CA SER A 149 20.07 6.56 13.29
C SER A 149 18.82 6.91 14.09
N VAL A 150 18.21 5.87 14.66
CA VAL A 150 17.15 5.98 15.66
C VAL A 150 17.51 5.08 16.81
N LYS A 151 17.80 5.68 17.97
CA LYS A 151 18.44 5.03 19.12
C LYS A 151 19.77 4.40 18.70
N GLU A 152 19.96 3.12 18.96
CA GLU A 152 21.12 2.31 18.56
C GLU A 152 21.05 1.80 17.11
N TYR A 153 19.93 1.97 16.42
CA TYR A 153 19.68 1.35 15.11
C TYR A 153 20.03 2.28 13.95
N SER A 154 20.67 1.73 12.92
CA SER A 154 21.04 2.45 11.70
C SER A 154 19.85 2.58 10.74
N VAL A 155 19.75 3.72 10.04
CA VAL A 155 18.74 3.94 8.99
C VAL A 155 19.45 4.37 7.72
N VAL A 156 19.22 3.64 6.62
CA VAL A 156 19.70 4.00 5.29
C VAL A 156 18.55 3.88 4.28
N ILE A 157 18.28 4.97 3.57
CA ILE A 157 17.30 5.02 2.49
C ILE A 157 18.03 5.50 1.24
N ASP A 158 18.38 4.54 0.39
CA ASP A 158 19.06 4.77 -0.88
C ASP A 158 18.01 4.92 -2.00
N LEU A 159 17.80 6.16 -2.43
CA LEU A 159 16.84 6.52 -3.48
C LEU A 159 17.33 6.15 -4.88
N ALA A 160 18.64 5.96 -5.06
CA ALA A 160 19.26 5.60 -6.33
C ALA A 160 19.22 4.08 -6.55
N GLN A 161 19.41 3.30 -5.49
CA GLN A 161 19.33 1.84 -5.51
C GLN A 161 17.95 1.30 -5.14
N GLU A 162 16.98 2.18 -4.85
CA GLU A 162 15.63 1.80 -4.42
C GLU A 162 15.65 0.84 -3.22
N ARG A 163 16.43 1.19 -2.19
CA ARG A 163 16.68 0.33 -1.04
C ARG A 163 16.45 1.04 0.29
N ILE A 164 15.85 0.33 1.24
CA ILE A 164 15.71 0.75 2.65
C ILE A 164 16.40 -0.32 3.50
N GLU A 165 17.41 0.09 4.25
CA GLU A 165 18.09 -0.76 5.23
C GLU A 165 17.83 -0.26 6.65
N HIS A 166 17.48 -1.17 7.55
CA HIS A 166 17.34 -0.88 8.96
C HIS A 166 17.50 -2.12 9.84
N ASP A 167 18.38 -2.05 10.83
CA ASP A 167 18.84 -3.20 11.61
C ASP A 167 17.99 -3.55 12.85
N CYS A 168 16.85 -2.89 13.08
CA CYS A 168 15.99 -3.24 14.22
C CYS A 168 15.27 -4.60 14.03
N ALA A 169 15.03 -5.29 15.15
CA ALA A 169 14.41 -6.62 15.13
C ALA A 169 12.99 -6.62 14.53
N ASP A 170 12.16 -5.61 14.82
CA ASP A 170 10.81 -5.49 14.21
C ASP A 170 10.94 -5.42 12.68
N PHE A 171 11.86 -4.61 12.16
CA PHE A 171 12.03 -4.43 10.72
C PHE A 171 12.52 -5.70 10.02
N ARG A 172 13.67 -6.24 10.47
CA ARG A 172 14.33 -7.40 9.85
C ARG A 172 13.48 -8.66 9.83
N THR A 173 12.58 -8.84 10.81
CA THR A 173 11.77 -10.05 10.92
C THR A 173 10.58 -10.04 9.97
N ASN A 174 9.64 -9.12 10.19
CA ASN A 174 8.33 -9.15 9.53
C ASN A 174 8.06 -7.93 8.65
N ARG A 175 8.59 -6.74 9.00
CA ARG A 175 8.23 -5.51 8.26
C ARG A 175 8.90 -5.47 6.90
N ALA A 176 10.18 -5.83 6.81
CA ALA A 176 10.92 -5.89 5.57
C ALA A 176 10.26 -6.87 4.57
N ARG A 177 9.88 -8.07 5.04
CA ARG A 177 9.15 -9.07 4.23
C ARG A 177 7.82 -8.56 3.68
N GLY A 178 7.11 -7.74 4.46
CA GLY A 178 5.87 -7.11 4.02
C GLY A 178 6.04 -5.77 3.29
N LYS A 179 7.28 -5.31 3.11
CA LYS A 179 7.59 -3.95 2.60
C LYS A 179 6.88 -2.84 3.38
N LEU A 180 6.86 -3.01 4.70
CA LEU A 180 6.28 -2.08 5.66
C LEU A 180 7.37 -1.42 6.50
N LEU A 181 7.01 -0.36 7.23
CA LEU A 181 7.93 0.36 8.10
C LEU A 181 7.72 -0.07 9.56
N CYS A 182 8.80 -0.09 10.34
CA CYS A 182 8.74 -0.21 11.80
C CYS A 182 8.58 1.18 12.45
N LYS A 183 8.30 1.22 13.76
CA LYS A 183 8.17 2.50 14.49
C LYS A 183 9.41 3.41 14.39
N HIS A 184 10.61 2.83 14.29
CA HIS A 184 11.85 3.61 14.20
C HIS A 184 11.94 4.35 12.86
N LEU A 185 11.69 3.66 11.74
CA LEU A 185 11.62 4.30 10.42
C LEU A 185 10.51 5.36 10.36
N GLY A 186 9.37 5.11 11.01
CA GLY A 186 8.33 6.12 11.18
C GLY A 186 8.82 7.37 11.91
N ALA A 187 9.53 7.19 13.03
CA ALA A 187 10.09 8.31 13.80
C ALA A 187 11.18 9.05 13.01
N PHE A 188 12.02 8.34 12.28
CA PHE A 188 13.05 8.91 11.42
C PHE A 188 12.44 9.80 10.33
N LEU A 189 11.42 9.30 9.63
CA LEU A 189 10.73 10.05 8.58
C LEU A 189 9.96 11.26 9.09
N LEU A 190 9.57 11.28 10.36
CA LEU A 190 8.99 12.45 11.03
C LEU A 190 10.03 13.54 11.36
N ARG A 191 11.34 13.27 11.20
CA ARG A 191 12.44 14.20 11.53
C ARG A 191 13.17 14.78 10.33
N ILE A 192 13.03 14.18 9.15
CA ILE A 192 13.57 14.74 7.91
C ILE A 192 12.63 15.84 7.36
N ASP A 193 13.01 16.50 6.27
CA ASP A 193 12.13 17.48 5.62
C ASP A 193 10.76 16.84 5.26
N PRO A 194 9.62 17.41 5.71
CA PRO A 194 8.31 16.83 5.49
C PRO A 194 7.94 16.66 4.01
N LYS A 195 8.38 17.57 3.13
CA LYS A 195 8.10 17.45 1.69
C LYS A 195 8.87 16.28 1.11
N ARG A 196 10.12 16.07 1.55
CA ARG A 196 10.94 14.94 1.14
C ARG A 196 10.40 13.61 1.64
N ALA A 197 10.02 13.52 2.91
CA ALA A 197 9.38 12.32 3.46
C ALA A 197 8.10 11.97 2.69
N THR A 198 7.26 12.99 2.41
CA THR A 198 6.02 12.84 1.64
C THR A 198 6.31 12.32 0.24
N ALA A 199 7.24 12.94 -0.50
CA ALA A 199 7.63 12.50 -1.84
C ALA A 199 8.17 11.06 -1.87
N LEU A 200 9.03 10.69 -0.91
CA LEU A 200 9.54 9.33 -0.74
C LEU A 200 8.39 8.33 -0.51
N LEU A 201 7.48 8.63 0.42
CA LEU A 201 6.40 7.71 0.76
C LEU A 201 5.38 7.55 -0.37
N HIS A 202 5.10 8.60 -1.16
CA HIS A 202 4.32 8.46 -2.38
C HIS A 202 5.01 7.55 -3.40
N ARG A 203 6.33 7.70 -3.59
CA ARG A 203 7.11 6.83 -4.47
C ARG A 203 7.05 5.38 -3.99
N LEU A 204 7.31 5.14 -2.71
CA LEU A 204 7.21 3.81 -2.09
C LEU A 204 5.80 3.23 -2.20
N LEU A 205 4.73 4.02 -2.18
CA LEU A 205 3.38 3.50 -2.39
C LEU A 205 3.16 2.96 -3.80
N ARG A 206 3.70 3.66 -4.81
CA ARG A 206 3.54 3.30 -6.23
C ARG A 206 4.47 2.18 -6.65
N GLU A 207 5.69 2.20 -6.14
CA GLU A 207 6.81 1.38 -6.60
C GLU A 207 7.26 0.36 -5.56
N ARG A 208 6.51 0.19 -4.47
CA ARG A 208 6.86 -0.66 -3.31
C ARG A 208 7.51 -1.98 -3.70
N ASP A 209 6.91 -2.66 -4.67
CA ASP A 209 7.31 -4.01 -5.06
C ASP A 209 8.68 -4.05 -5.77
N ARG A 210 9.20 -2.91 -6.26
CA ARG A 210 10.55 -2.77 -6.83
C ARG A 210 11.63 -2.49 -5.80
N TRP A 211 11.25 -1.90 -4.67
CA TRP A 211 12.19 -1.53 -3.62
C TRP A 211 12.63 -2.74 -2.79
N ALA A 212 13.90 -2.76 -2.43
CA ALA A 212 14.46 -3.70 -1.46
C ALA A 212 14.30 -3.17 -0.03
N PHE A 213 13.87 -4.03 0.89
CA PHE A 213 13.73 -3.74 2.32
C PHE A 213 14.58 -4.77 3.06
N GLU A 214 15.63 -4.32 3.75
CA GLU A 214 16.70 -5.16 4.31
C GLU A 214 17.01 -4.86 5.79
#